data_AF-A0A1M6B9H6-F1
#
_entry.id   AF-A0A1M6B9H6-F1
#
_cell.length_a   1.000
_cell.length_b   1.000
_cell.length_c   1.000
_cell.angle_alpha   90.00
_cell.angle_beta   90.00
_cell.angle_gamma   90.00
#
_symmetry.space_group_name_H-M   'P 1'
#
loop_
_entity.id
_entity.type
_entity.pdbx_description
1 polymer ?
#
loop_
_entity_poly.entity_id
_entity_poly.type
_entity_poly.pdbx_seq_one_letter_code
_entity_poly.pdbx_strand_id
1 'polypeptide(L)'
;MSYIKSIKGLRLWPNLSPDKYGKYGKVFGNKYGKINRELIPDTKKCFHSFRHTVADTLKQAGVNETLIIELLGHDDPQITTGRYGKRHRPKALLKDVFSVRLISLLYSFFSRGVFPLLLICE
;
A
#
# COMPACT_ATOMS: atom_id res chain seq x y z
N MET A 1 -12.98 8.63 12.06
CA MET A 1 -12.98 9.95 11.38
C MET A 1 -12.57 11.15 12.25
N SER A 2 -12.52 11.05 13.59
CA SER A 2 -12.21 12.20 14.48
C SER A 2 -10.80 12.77 14.27
N TYR A 3 -9.79 11.90 14.13
CA TYR A 3 -8.39 12.29 13.93
C TYR A 3 -8.17 13.11 12.65
N ILE A 4 -8.77 12.71 11.51
CA ILE A 4 -8.60 13.43 10.24
C ILE A 4 -9.17 14.85 10.35
N LYS A 5 -10.32 15.01 11.04
CA LYS A 5 -10.95 16.31 11.27
C LYS A 5 -10.12 17.21 12.21
N SER A 6 -9.25 16.64 13.06
CA SER A 6 -8.42 17.40 13.98
C SER A 6 -7.09 17.86 13.38
N ILE A 7 -6.70 17.36 12.20
CA ILE A 7 -5.49 17.80 11.51
C ILE A 7 -5.72 19.21 10.98
N LYS A 8 -4.98 20.19 11.53
CA LYS A 8 -4.94 21.56 11.05
C LYS A 8 -3.67 21.73 10.19
N GLY A 9 -3.83 21.92 8.89
CA GLY A 9 -2.73 22.19 7.96
C GLY A 9 -2.76 21.36 6.67
N LEU A 10 -1.79 21.61 5.77
CA LEU A 10 -1.71 20.99 4.44
C LEU A 10 -1.17 19.56 4.45
N ARG A 11 -0.55 19.09 5.55
CA ARG A 11 0.13 17.79 5.62
C ARG A 11 -0.74 16.72 6.25
N LEU A 12 -0.80 15.56 5.59
CA LEU A 12 -1.53 14.38 6.09
C LEU A 12 -0.93 13.78 7.37
N TRP A 13 0.38 13.84 7.53
CA TRP A 13 1.09 13.37 8.73
C TRP A 13 1.88 14.50 9.39
N PRO A 14 1.23 15.32 10.23
CA PRO A 14 1.89 16.47 10.87
C PRO A 14 3.03 16.03 11.81
N ASN A 15 2.89 14.85 12.44
CA ASN A 15 3.88 14.30 13.37
C ASN A 15 5.06 13.59 12.69
N LEU A 16 5.14 13.59 11.36
CA LEU A 16 6.27 13.01 10.63
C LEU A 16 7.33 14.09 10.37
N SER A 17 8.39 14.05 11.18
CA SER A 17 9.55 14.93 11.05
C SER A 17 10.43 14.51 9.87
N PRO A 18 11.02 15.47 9.13
CA PRO A 18 11.94 15.17 8.04
C PRO A 18 13.30 14.66 8.56
N ASP A 19 14.09 14.06 7.67
CA ASP A 19 15.50 13.80 7.92
C ASP A 19 16.34 15.08 7.80
N LYS A 20 17.67 14.94 8.00
CA LYS A 20 18.63 16.06 7.90
C LYS A 20 18.68 16.74 6.52
N TYR A 21 18.10 16.13 5.48
CA TYR A 21 18.02 16.67 4.12
C TYR A 21 16.61 17.17 3.77
N GLY A 22 15.69 17.26 4.75
CA GLY A 22 14.31 17.64 4.51
C GLY A 22 13.43 16.54 3.92
N LYS A 23 13.93 15.30 3.80
CA LYS A 23 13.21 14.18 3.17
C LYS A 23 12.49 13.31 4.21
N TYR A 24 11.30 12.82 3.85
CA TYR A 24 10.46 12.03 4.76
C TYR A 24 10.55 10.52 4.55
N GLY A 25 10.98 10.07 3.37
CA GLY A 25 10.94 8.66 2.98
C GLY A 25 11.74 7.76 3.91
N LYS A 26 12.97 8.16 4.27
CA LYS A 26 13.83 7.40 5.19
C LYS A 26 13.21 7.27 6.59
N VAL A 27 12.68 8.37 7.12
CA VAL A 27 12.07 8.40 8.46
C VAL A 27 10.84 7.49 8.50
N PHE A 28 9.98 7.57 7.49
CA PHE A 28 8.83 6.70 7.36
C PHE A 28 9.24 5.22 7.24
N GLY A 29 10.19 4.90 6.35
CA GLY A 29 10.65 3.53 6.14
C GLY A 29 11.21 2.90 7.42
N ASN A 30 11.97 3.66 8.22
CA ASN A 30 12.47 3.20 9.50
C ASN A 30 11.34 2.95 10.51
N LYS A 31 10.35 3.84 10.58
CA LYS A 31 9.19 3.67 11.46
C LYS A 31 8.36 2.46 11.06
N TYR A 32 8.11 2.28 9.75
CA TYR A 32 7.45 1.10 9.21
C TYR A 32 8.23 -0.17 9.55
N GLY A 33 9.56 -0.17 9.38
CA GLY A 33 10.41 -1.31 9.68
C GLY A 33 10.28 -1.77 11.13
N LYS A 34 10.22 -0.84 12.10
CA LYS A 34 9.99 -1.17 13.53
C LYS A 34 8.64 -1.85 13.74
N ILE A 35 7.57 -1.24 13.25
CA ILE A 35 6.21 -1.80 13.35
C ILE A 35 6.13 -3.19 12.68
N ASN A 36 6.75 -3.33 11.51
CA ASN A 36 6.76 -4.59 10.77
C ASN A 36 7.47 -5.70 11.54
N ARG A 37 8.50 -5.40 12.34
CA ARG A 37 9.21 -6.41 13.17
C ARG A 37 8.38 -6.88 14.36
N GLU A 38 7.53 -6.01 14.88
CA GLU A 38 6.61 -6.34 15.98
C GLU A 38 5.44 -7.21 15.49
N LEU A 39 5.00 -6.99 14.24
CA LEU A 39 3.84 -7.68 13.68
C LEU A 39 4.20 -8.94 12.86
N ILE A 40 5.34 -8.95 12.18
CA ILE A 40 5.69 -9.98 11.20
C ILE A 40 6.99 -10.70 11.62
N PRO A 41 6.92 -12.01 11.91
CA PRO A 41 8.09 -12.79 12.29
C PRO A 41 9.17 -12.89 11.19
N ASP A 42 8.75 -12.87 9.92
CA ASP A 42 9.67 -12.97 8.79
C ASP A 42 10.47 -11.67 8.58
N THR A 43 11.75 -11.76 8.92
CA THR A 43 12.75 -10.70 8.81
C THR A 43 13.04 -10.22 7.39
N LYS A 44 12.63 -10.97 6.36
CA LYS A 44 12.79 -10.59 4.95
C LYS A 44 11.65 -9.71 4.45
N LYS A 45 10.52 -9.64 5.17
CA LYS A 45 9.39 -8.78 4.79
C LYS A 45 9.70 -7.33 5.13
N CYS A 46 9.50 -6.46 4.15
CA CYS A 46 9.69 -5.03 4.29
C CYS A 46 8.60 -4.27 3.54
N PHE A 47 8.70 -2.94 3.49
CA PHE A 47 7.74 -2.09 2.79
C PHE A 47 7.60 -2.45 1.31
N HIS A 48 8.69 -2.90 0.67
CA HIS A 48 8.64 -3.38 -0.70
C HIS A 48 7.85 -4.69 -0.84
N SER A 49 7.99 -5.62 0.10
CA SER A 49 7.19 -6.84 0.15
C SER A 49 5.70 -6.53 0.33
N PHE A 50 5.38 -5.54 1.16
CA PHE A 50 4.00 -5.09 1.35
C PHE A 50 3.41 -4.54 0.05
N ARG A 51 4.16 -3.69 -0.66
CA ARG A 51 3.77 -3.15 -1.97
C ARG A 51 3.48 -4.27 -2.98
N HIS A 52 4.30 -5.33 -3.01
CA HIS A 52 4.04 -6.51 -3.86
C HIS A 52 2.77 -7.25 -3.46
N THR A 53 2.48 -7.36 -2.17
CA THR A 53 1.21 -7.94 -1.73
C THR A 53 0.03 -7.11 -2.19
N VAL A 54 0.09 -5.77 -2.13
CA VAL A 54 -0.97 -4.92 -2.68
C VAL A 54 -1.19 -5.19 -4.17
N ALA A 55 -0.10 -5.25 -4.95
CA ALA A 55 -0.17 -5.51 -6.39
C ALA A 55 -0.82 -6.87 -6.69
N ASP A 56 -0.36 -7.92 -6.00
CA ASP A 56 -0.86 -9.28 -6.18
C ASP A 56 -2.31 -9.41 -5.74
N THR A 57 -2.71 -8.84 -4.59
CA THR A 57 -4.10 -8.89 -4.13
C THR A 57 -5.05 -8.18 -5.11
N LEU A 58 -4.66 -7.03 -5.67
CA LEU A 58 -5.45 -6.35 -6.70
C LEU A 58 -5.56 -7.18 -7.98
N LYS A 59 -4.45 -7.83 -8.37
CA LYS A 59 -4.43 -8.73 -9.53
C LYS A 59 -5.37 -9.92 -9.33
N GLN A 60 -5.33 -10.56 -8.16
CA GLN A 60 -6.24 -11.67 -7.83
C GLN A 60 -7.71 -11.21 -7.71
N ALA A 61 -7.95 -9.94 -7.38
CA ALA A 61 -9.28 -9.33 -7.38
C ALA A 61 -9.78 -8.94 -8.79
N GLY A 62 -9.00 -9.21 -9.85
CA GLY A 62 -9.38 -8.92 -11.23
C GLY A 62 -9.30 -7.44 -11.61
N VAL A 63 -8.58 -6.61 -10.84
CA VAL A 63 -8.35 -5.20 -11.18
C VAL A 63 -7.45 -5.11 -12.41
N ASN A 64 -7.77 -4.18 -13.32
CA ASN A 64 -7.00 -3.96 -14.54
C ASN A 64 -5.54 -3.58 -14.23
N GLU A 65 -4.59 -4.18 -14.94
CA GLU A 65 -3.16 -3.99 -14.71
C GLU A 65 -2.71 -2.53 -14.86
N THR A 66 -3.26 -1.78 -15.82
CA THR A 66 -2.97 -0.34 -15.98
C THR A 66 -3.36 0.46 -14.74
N LEU A 67 -4.47 0.11 -14.09
CA LEU A 67 -4.91 0.74 -12.84
C LEU A 67 -4.00 0.37 -11.67
N ILE A 68 -3.53 -0.89 -11.61
CA ILE A 68 -2.58 -1.34 -10.58
C ILE A 68 -1.24 -0.60 -10.73
N ILE A 69 -0.71 -0.51 -11.95
CA ILE A 69 0.53 0.22 -12.27
C ILE A 69 0.43 1.68 -11.83
N GLU A 70 -0.65 2.36 -12.20
CA GLU A 70 -0.88 3.75 -11.81
C GLU A 70 -1.09 3.93 -10.31
N LEU A 71 -1.82 3.03 -9.65
CA LEU A 71 -2.03 3.06 -8.20
C LEU A 71 -0.70 2.91 -7.44
N LEU A 72 0.18 2.04 -7.94
CA LEU A 72 1.53 1.89 -7.41
C LEU A 72 2.43 3.09 -7.78
N GLY A 73 2.03 3.91 -8.75
CA GLY A 73 2.81 5.02 -9.26
C GLY A 73 4.03 4.59 -10.07
N HIS A 74 3.92 3.46 -10.77
CA HIS A 74 4.86 3.08 -11.82
C HIS A 74 4.52 3.80 -13.13
N ASP A 75 5.52 4.00 -13.97
CA ASP A 75 5.29 4.42 -15.35
C ASP A 75 4.71 3.25 -16.14
N ASP A 76 3.71 3.53 -16.99
CA ASP A 76 3.06 2.51 -17.81
C ASP A 76 3.97 2.12 -18.98
N PRO A 77 4.42 0.86 -19.07
CA PRO A 77 5.29 0.39 -20.14
C PRO A 77 4.57 0.29 -21.49
N GLN A 78 3.24 0.37 -21.55
CA GLN A 78 2.49 0.27 -22.80
C GLN A 78 2.56 1.57 -23.61
N ILE A 79 2.83 1.47 -24.91
CA ILE A 79 2.97 2.62 -25.81
C ILE A 79 1.65 3.39 -25.96
N THR A 80 0.52 2.70 -25.98
CA THR A 80 -0.80 3.31 -26.22
C THR A 80 -1.30 4.10 -25.01
N THR A 81 -1.29 3.51 -23.81
CA THR A 81 -1.77 4.16 -22.59
C THR A 81 -0.69 4.97 -21.87
N GLY A 82 0.57 4.55 -21.90
CA GLY A 82 1.68 5.26 -21.27
C GLY A 82 2.19 6.49 -22.05
N ARG A 83 2.10 6.47 -23.39
CA ARG A 83 2.60 7.58 -24.23
C ARG A 83 1.53 8.59 -24.63
N TYR A 84 0.26 8.17 -24.73
CA TYR A 84 -0.86 9.02 -25.13
C TYR A 84 -1.99 9.14 -24.10
N GLY A 85 -2.04 8.25 -23.10
CA GLY A 85 -3.02 8.30 -22.01
C GLY A 85 -2.63 9.32 -20.94
N LYS A 86 -3.63 9.98 -20.36
CA LYS A 86 -3.46 10.77 -19.14
C LYS A 86 -3.72 9.87 -17.93
N ARG A 87 -3.01 10.14 -16.82
CA ARG A 87 -3.25 9.46 -15.54
C ARG A 87 -4.72 9.43 -15.18
N HIS A 88 -5.17 8.31 -14.62
CA HIS A 88 -6.53 8.13 -14.16
C HIS A 88 -6.88 9.17 -13.09
N ARG A 89 -8.14 9.61 -13.11
CA ARG A 89 -8.66 10.50 -12.06
C ARG A 89 -8.67 9.74 -10.73
N PRO A 90 -8.35 10.38 -9.60
CA PRO A 90 -8.36 9.73 -8.28
C PRO A 90 -9.68 9.01 -7.95
N LYS A 91 -10.81 9.52 -8.44
CA LYS A 91 -12.13 8.90 -8.27
C LYS A 91 -12.27 7.53 -8.94
N ALA A 92 -11.56 7.29 -10.06
CA ALA A 92 -11.54 5.99 -10.71
C ALA A 92 -10.75 4.99 -9.86
N LEU A 93 -9.53 5.37 -9.44
CA LEU A 93 -8.64 4.54 -8.62
C LEU A 93 -9.25 4.17 -7.26
N LEU A 94 -10.08 5.04 -6.67
CA LEU A 94 -10.71 4.77 -5.38
C LEU A 94 -11.58 3.51 -5.41
N LYS A 95 -12.31 3.25 -6.50
CA LYS A 95 -13.18 2.07 -6.60
C LYS A 95 -12.40 0.77 -6.47
N ASP A 96 -11.22 0.72 -7.08
CA ASP A 96 -10.35 -0.45 -7.07
C ASP A 96 -9.63 -0.61 -5.73
N VAL A 97 -9.30 0.49 -5.05
CA VAL A 97 -8.78 0.43 -3.67
C VAL A 97 -9.84 -0.14 -2.72
N PHE A 98 -11.11 0.20 -2.90
CA PHE A 98 -12.22 -0.31 -2.07
C PHE A 98 -12.63 -1.75 -2.39
N SER A 99 -12.25 -2.30 -3.55
CA SER A 99 -12.53 -3.71 -3.87
C SER A 99 -11.69 -4.67 -3.01
N VAL A 100 -10.57 -4.18 -2.47
CA VAL A 100 -9.70 -4.94 -1.59
C VAL A 100 -10.07 -4.70 -0.13
N ARG A 101 -10.43 -5.76 0.58
CA ARG A 101 -10.63 -5.69 2.04
C ARG A 101 -9.27 -5.64 2.74
N LEU A 102 -9.12 -4.74 3.71
CA LEU A 102 -7.88 -4.63 4.50
C LEU A 102 -7.50 -5.97 5.17
N ILE A 103 -8.51 -6.78 5.54
CA ILE A 103 -8.35 -8.11 6.12
C ILE A 103 -7.70 -9.09 5.12
N SER A 104 -8.06 -9.04 3.84
CA SER A 104 -7.45 -9.93 2.83
C SER A 104 -6.00 -9.55 2.53
N LEU A 105 -5.67 -8.25 2.57
CA LEU A 105 -4.28 -7.77 2.46
C LEU A 105 -3.40 -8.26 3.60
N LEU A 106 -3.91 -8.20 4.83
CA LEU A 106 -3.20 -8.72 6.00
C LEU A 106 -3.02 -10.23 5.85
N TYR A 107 -4.09 -10.98 5.56
CA TYR A 107 -4.02 -12.43 5.38
C TYR A 107 -2.98 -12.85 4.33
N SER A 108 -3.01 -12.28 3.12
CA SER A 108 -2.01 -12.59 2.08
C SER A 108 -0.58 -12.16 2.44
N PHE A 109 -0.41 -11.13 3.28
CA PHE A 109 0.91 -10.69 3.73
C PHE A 109 1.49 -11.61 4.80
N PHE A 110 0.66 -12.09 5.73
CA PHE A 110 1.05 -13.01 6.81
C PHE A 110 1.18 -14.48 6.35
N SER A 111 0.33 -14.95 5.43
CA SER A 111 0.26 -16.36 5.00
C SER A 111 1.47 -16.86 4.20
N ARG A 112 2.33 -15.95 3.70
CA ARG A 112 3.54 -16.32 2.92
C ARG A 112 4.73 -16.75 3.79
N GLY A 113 4.53 -16.94 5.10
CA GLY A 113 5.43 -17.64 6.01
C GLY A 113 4.62 -18.62 6.85
N VAL A 114 4.58 -19.88 6.42
CA VAL A 114 4.08 -21.10 7.09
C VAL A 114 3.19 -20.88 8.33
N PHE A 115 1.87 -20.96 8.18
CA PHE A 115 0.98 -21.88 8.91
C PHE A 115 -0.43 -21.88 8.28
N PRO A 116 -1.06 -23.04 8.06
CA PRO A 116 -2.44 -23.16 7.60
C PRO A 116 -3.43 -23.09 8.77
N LEU A 117 -4.67 -22.71 8.46
CA LEU A 117 -5.88 -22.85 9.29
C LEU A 117 -5.85 -22.16 10.67
N LEU A 118 -6.54 -21.02 10.75
CA LEU A 118 -7.73 -20.98 11.60
C LEU A 118 -8.74 -20.01 10.96
N LEU A 119 -9.69 -20.61 10.26
CA LEU A 119 -10.97 -20.00 9.95
C LEU A 119 -11.80 -20.00 11.25
N ILE A 120 -12.56 -18.92 11.47
CA ILE A 120 -13.77 -18.85 12.34
C ILE A 120 -13.49 -18.81 13.86
N CYS A 121 -13.76 -17.66 14.48
CA CYS A 121 -14.76 -17.51 15.54
C CYS A 121 -14.92 -16.03 15.92
N GLU A 122 -16.15 -15.54 15.70
CA GLU A 122 -16.85 -14.32 16.18
C GLU A 122 -16.27 -12.91 15.91
#